data_AF-A0A9P3AXD8-F1
#
_entry.id   AF-A0A9P3AXD8-F1
#
_cell.length_a   1.000
_cell.length_b   1.000
_cell.length_c   1.000
_cell.angle_alpha   90.00
_cell.angle_beta   90.00
_cell.angle_gamma   90.00
#
_symmetry.space_group_name_H-M   'P 1'
#
loop_
_entity.id
_entity.type
_entity.pdbx_description
1 polymer ?
#
loop_
_entity_poly.entity_id
_entity_poly.type
_entity_poly.pdbx_seq_one_letter_code
_entity_poly.pdbx_strand_id
1 'polypeptide(L)'
;MQVCHGKLAPLRRIKPGDCVVYYSPTPEFGGKTKLQAFTAIGIVKAGTPYQFDMGGGFVPFRRDVGWLPAQAAGILPLLGKLELSAGIKNWGYQFRFGLFEISEHDLRLVAAAMCAGMPERYDAGDVTCSIR
;
A
#
# COMPACT_ATOMS: atom_id res chain seq x y z
N MET A 1 -7.54 -5.19 4.97
CA MET A 1 -7.05 -4.99 3.59
C MET A 1 -7.35 -6.20 2.72
N GLN A 2 -7.56 -5.95 1.43
CA GLN A 2 -7.70 -6.95 0.37
C GLN A 2 -6.77 -6.53 -0.77
N VAL A 3 -6.08 -7.48 -1.42
CA VAL A 3 -5.13 -7.19 -2.50
C VAL A 3 -5.32 -8.19 -3.65
N CYS A 4 -4.85 -7.84 -4.85
CA CYS A 4 -4.80 -8.72 -6.03
C CYS A 4 -6.11 -9.52 -6.27
N HIS A 5 -7.25 -8.84 -6.31
CA HIS A 5 -8.59 -9.44 -6.49
C HIS A 5 -8.99 -10.48 -5.42
N GLY A 6 -8.46 -10.35 -4.20
CA GLY A 6 -8.81 -11.24 -3.08
C GLY A 6 -8.01 -12.54 -3.04
N LYS A 7 -6.89 -12.63 -3.78
CA LYS A 7 -6.01 -13.81 -3.77
C LYS A 7 -5.27 -13.94 -2.43
N LEU A 8 -5.14 -15.17 -1.94
CA LEU A 8 -4.40 -15.49 -0.73
C LEU A 8 -2.88 -15.30 -0.87
N ALA A 9 -2.30 -15.76 -1.98
CA ALA A 9 -0.84 -15.85 -2.13
C ALA A 9 -0.08 -14.53 -1.85
N PRO A 10 -0.53 -13.36 -2.34
CA PRO A 10 0.13 -12.09 -2.01
C PRO A 10 0.01 -11.73 -0.52
N LEU A 11 -1.14 -12.00 0.11
CA LEU A 11 -1.34 -11.73 1.55
C LEU A 11 -0.50 -12.60 2.48
N ARG A 12 -0.06 -13.78 2.04
CA ARG A 12 0.83 -14.65 2.83
C ARG A 12 2.25 -14.11 2.96
N ARG A 13 2.67 -13.22 2.04
CA ARG A 13 3.99 -12.59 2.06
C ARG A 13 4.05 -11.45 3.08
N ILE A 14 2.92 -10.85 3.38
CA ILE A 14 2.79 -9.75 4.33
C ILE A 14 2.63 -10.34 5.75
N LYS A 15 3.49 -9.91 6.66
CA LYS A 15 3.60 -10.38 8.04
C LYS A 15 2.98 -9.37 9.02
N PRO A 16 2.60 -9.80 10.24
CA PRO A 16 2.28 -8.86 11.31
C PRO A 16 3.45 -7.89 11.55
N GLY A 17 3.14 -6.61 11.76
CA GLY A 17 4.15 -5.56 11.96
C GLY A 17 4.60 -4.87 10.68
N ASP A 18 4.41 -5.48 9.51
CA ASP A 18 4.73 -4.84 8.23
C ASP A 18 3.89 -3.56 8.04
N CYS A 19 4.51 -2.55 7.45
CA CYS A 19 3.79 -1.36 7.02
C CYS A 19 3.23 -1.58 5.61
N VAL A 20 1.97 -1.17 5.43
CA VAL A 20 1.31 -1.14 4.14
C VAL A 20 0.90 0.28 3.78
N VAL A 21 1.18 0.66 2.53
CA VAL A 21 0.70 1.91 1.92
C VAL A 21 -0.21 1.57 0.76
N TYR A 22 -1.33 2.30 0.62
CA TYR A 22 -2.17 2.27 -0.55
C TYR A 22 -1.83 3.42 -1.50
N TYR A 23 -1.54 3.07 -2.74
CA TYR A 23 -1.52 3.99 -3.87
C TYR A 23 -2.77 3.82 -4.73
N SER A 24 -3.39 4.93 -5.10
CA SER A 24 -4.58 4.97 -5.95
C SER A 24 -4.27 5.75 -7.23
N PRO A 25 -4.19 5.08 -8.40
CA PRO A 25 -3.98 5.75 -9.67
C PRO A 25 -5.17 6.63 -10.06
N THR A 26 -6.38 6.25 -9.63
CA THR A 26 -7.66 6.88 -9.91
C THR A 26 -8.51 6.89 -8.62
N PRO A 27 -9.50 7.79 -8.48
CA PRO A 27 -10.34 7.81 -7.27
C PRO A 27 -11.30 6.61 -7.21
N GLU A 28 -11.68 6.11 -8.38
CA GLU A 28 -12.59 4.97 -8.55
C GLU A 28 -11.94 3.89 -9.39
N PHE A 29 -12.28 2.63 -9.09
CA PHE A 29 -11.76 1.49 -9.84
C PHE A 29 -12.22 1.54 -11.30
N GLY A 30 -11.28 1.44 -12.23
CA GLY A 30 -11.56 1.55 -13.67
C GLY A 30 -11.85 2.96 -14.18
N GLY A 31 -11.77 3.97 -13.30
CA GLY A 31 -11.92 5.37 -13.67
C GLY A 31 -10.84 5.85 -14.64
N LYS A 32 -11.11 6.95 -15.36
CA LYS A 32 -10.12 7.62 -16.24
C LYS A 32 -9.48 8.85 -15.59
N THR A 33 -10.11 9.35 -14.52
CA THR A 33 -9.63 10.51 -13.76
C THR A 33 -8.43 10.11 -12.92
N LYS A 34 -7.31 10.79 -13.14
CA LYS A 34 -6.08 10.54 -12.38
C LYS A 34 -6.21 11.08 -10.96
N LEU A 35 -5.92 10.24 -9.98
CA LEU A 35 -5.66 10.64 -8.60
C LEU A 35 -4.15 10.63 -8.33
N GLN A 36 -3.47 9.53 -8.69
CA GLN A 36 -2.03 9.32 -8.53
C GLN A 36 -1.52 9.75 -7.15
N ALA A 37 -2.16 9.24 -6.11
CA ALA A 37 -1.87 9.59 -4.73
C ALA A 37 -1.75 8.36 -3.83
N PHE A 38 -0.93 8.48 -2.79
CA PHE A 38 -1.00 7.61 -1.63
C PHE A 38 -2.21 8.01 -0.79
N THR A 39 -3.08 7.06 -0.45
CA THR A 39 -4.41 7.33 0.12
C THR A 39 -4.66 6.68 1.47
N ALA A 40 -3.86 5.68 1.86
CA ALA A 40 -3.88 5.11 3.20
C ALA A 40 -2.51 4.55 3.56
N ILE A 41 -2.19 4.54 4.85
CA ILE A 41 -0.99 3.93 5.41
C ILE A 41 -1.35 3.29 6.75
N GLY A 42 -0.81 2.12 7.04
CA GLY A 42 -1.19 1.38 8.23
C GLY A 42 -0.30 0.18 8.52
N ILE A 43 -0.46 -0.37 9.72
CA ILE A 43 0.36 -1.48 10.22
C ILE A 43 -0.44 -2.76 10.27
N VAL A 44 0.13 -3.81 9.72
CA VAL A 44 -0.53 -5.11 9.61
C VAL A 44 -0.66 -5.72 10.99
N LYS A 45 -1.88 -6.09 11.37
CA LYS A 45 -2.17 -6.68 12.69
C LYS A 45 -1.70 -8.14 12.75
N ALA A 46 -1.60 -8.63 13.99
CA ALA A 46 -1.42 -10.06 14.26
C ALA A 46 -2.54 -10.91 13.62
N GLY A 47 -2.23 -12.17 13.36
CA GLY A 47 -3.13 -13.13 12.72
C GLY A 47 -2.70 -13.54 11.32
N THR A 48 -3.50 -14.42 10.70
CA THR A 48 -3.29 -14.92 9.34
C THR A 48 -4.33 -14.34 8.39
N PRO A 49 -4.08 -14.32 7.07
CA PRO A 49 -5.13 -13.98 6.11
C PRO A 49 -6.34 -14.90 6.29
N TYR A 50 -7.54 -14.34 6.17
CA TYR A 50 -8.80 -15.04 6.40
C TYR A 50 -9.79 -14.72 5.28
N GLN A 51 -10.75 -15.62 5.06
CA GLN A 51 -11.81 -15.41 4.11
C GLN A 51 -12.92 -14.56 4.72
N PHE A 52 -13.50 -13.66 3.94
CA PHE A 52 -14.61 -12.83 4.36
C PHE A 52 -15.67 -12.80 3.27
N ASP A 53 -16.87 -13.28 3.59
CA ASP A 53 -17.99 -13.27 2.65
C ASP A 53 -18.55 -11.85 2.52
N MET A 54 -18.43 -11.27 1.33
CA MET A 54 -18.96 -9.95 1.01
C MET A 54 -20.44 -9.99 0.57
N GLY A 55 -21.05 -11.18 0.55
CA GLY A 55 -22.34 -11.43 -0.09
C GLY A 55 -22.19 -11.71 -1.59
N GLY A 56 -23.23 -12.31 -2.19
CA GLY A 56 -23.26 -12.56 -3.63
C GLY A 56 -22.25 -13.61 -4.13
N GLY A 57 -21.76 -14.49 -3.25
CA GLY A 57 -20.82 -15.57 -3.60
C GLY A 57 -19.37 -15.13 -3.77
N PHE A 58 -19.04 -13.86 -3.46
CA PHE A 58 -17.66 -13.36 -3.51
C PHE A 58 -17.01 -13.41 -2.12
N VAL A 59 -16.07 -14.35 -1.96
CA VAL A 59 -15.39 -14.63 -0.68
C VAL A 59 -13.88 -14.39 -0.79
N PRO A 60 -13.43 -13.11 -0.83
CA PRO A 60 -12.02 -12.77 -0.94
C PRO A 60 -11.25 -13.06 0.36
N PHE A 61 -9.94 -13.25 0.22
CA PHE A 61 -9.02 -13.22 1.35
C PHE A 61 -8.73 -11.78 1.79
N ARG A 62 -8.69 -11.59 3.11
CA ARG A 62 -8.42 -10.33 3.79
C ARG A 62 -7.40 -10.51 4.89
N ARG A 63 -6.79 -9.39 5.28
CA ARG A 63 -5.88 -9.29 6.42
C ARG A 63 -6.11 -7.99 7.17
N ASP A 64 -6.08 -8.01 8.49
CA ASP A 64 -6.35 -6.81 9.28
C ASP A 64 -5.17 -5.84 9.29
N VAL A 65 -5.49 -4.55 9.25
CA VAL A 65 -4.53 -3.44 9.29
C VAL A 65 -5.03 -2.41 10.27
N GLY A 66 -4.18 -1.96 11.18
CA GLY A 66 -4.38 -0.75 11.97
C GLY A 66 -4.00 0.46 11.12
N TRP A 67 -5.00 1.08 10.49
CA TRP A 67 -4.80 2.27 9.67
C TRP A 67 -4.42 3.47 10.55
N LEU A 68 -3.41 4.22 10.11
CA LEU A 68 -2.96 5.43 10.79
C LEU A 68 -3.78 6.63 10.31
N PRO A 69 -4.02 7.65 11.17
CA PRO A 69 -4.48 8.95 10.71
C PRO A 69 -3.49 9.52 9.71
N ALA A 70 -3.95 9.82 8.50
CA ALA A 70 -3.11 10.28 7.41
C ALA A 70 -3.93 11.08 6.38
N GLN A 71 -3.25 11.96 5.67
CA GLN A 71 -3.78 12.72 4.54
C GLN A 71 -3.36 12.06 3.22
N ALA A 72 -4.18 12.20 2.18
CA ALA A 72 -3.79 11.74 0.86
C ALA A 72 -2.65 12.62 0.32
N ALA A 73 -1.63 11.99 -0.29
CA ALA A 73 -0.46 12.69 -0.80
C ALA A 73 -0.18 12.29 -2.26
N GLY A 74 -0.10 13.28 -3.16
CA GLY A 74 0.24 13.04 -4.57
C GLY A 74 1.65 12.48 -4.73
N ILE A 75 1.85 11.55 -5.67
CA ILE A 75 3.18 10.97 -5.93
C ILE A 75 4.11 11.93 -6.69
N LEU A 76 3.55 12.87 -7.47
CA LEU A 76 4.31 13.74 -8.37
C LEU A 76 5.46 14.52 -7.68
N PRO A 77 5.26 15.17 -6.51
CA PRO A 77 6.34 15.88 -5.81
C PRO A 77 7.42 14.95 -5.23
N LEU A 78 7.15 13.65 -5.15
CA LEU A 78 8.04 12.65 -4.57
C LEU A 78 8.87 11.91 -5.64
N LEU A 79 8.51 12.01 -6.93
CA LEU A 79 9.11 11.20 -7.98
C LEU A 79 10.65 11.29 -8.07
N GLY A 80 11.21 12.47 -7.80
CA GLY A 80 12.67 12.69 -7.81
C GLY A 80 13.38 12.29 -6.52
N LYS A 81 12.65 11.82 -5.50
CA LYS A 81 13.17 11.52 -4.16
C LYS A 81 13.03 10.05 -3.77
N LEU A 82 12.05 9.36 -4.36
CA LEU A 82 11.81 7.94 -4.11
C LEU A 82 12.80 7.09 -4.91
N GLU A 83 13.40 6.09 -4.28
CA GLU A 83 14.19 5.05 -4.95
C GLU A 83 13.35 4.27 -5.98
N LEU A 84 12.04 4.14 -5.73
CA LEU A 84 11.06 3.57 -6.67
C LEU A 84 11.02 4.28 -8.03
N SER A 85 11.36 5.57 -8.11
CA SER A 85 11.10 6.39 -9.30
C SER A 85 12.23 7.32 -9.75
N ALA A 86 13.16 7.70 -8.87
CA ALA A 86 14.23 8.64 -9.19
C ALA A 86 15.14 8.08 -10.29
N GLY A 87 15.26 8.81 -11.40
CA GLY A 87 16.03 8.36 -12.57
C GLY A 87 15.39 7.25 -13.41
N ILE A 88 14.16 6.81 -13.08
CA ILE A 88 13.47 5.70 -13.76
C ILE A 88 12.38 6.25 -14.69
N LYS A 89 12.59 6.11 -16.01
CA LYS A 89 11.68 6.62 -17.05
C LYS A 89 10.26 6.03 -16.95
N ASN A 90 10.15 4.73 -16.63
CA ASN A 90 8.88 4.00 -16.54
C ASN A 90 8.55 3.62 -15.08
N TRP A 91 8.74 4.53 -14.13
CA TRP A 91 8.49 4.30 -12.70
C TRP A 91 7.09 3.72 -12.41
N GLY A 92 6.10 4.08 -13.22
CA GLY A 92 4.72 3.58 -13.12
C GLY A 92 4.56 2.06 -13.34
N TYR A 93 5.58 1.38 -13.89
CA TYR A 93 5.49 -0.04 -14.24
C TYR A 93 5.33 -0.95 -13.02
N GLN A 94 6.00 -0.64 -11.91
CA GLN A 94 5.87 -1.40 -10.65
C GLN A 94 4.41 -1.44 -10.17
N PHE A 95 3.64 -0.38 -10.47
CA PHE A 95 2.24 -0.29 -10.12
C PHE A 95 1.33 -1.26 -10.91
N ARG A 96 1.86 -2.07 -11.82
CA ARG A 96 1.06 -3.11 -12.51
C ARG A 96 0.94 -4.41 -11.72
N PHE A 97 1.80 -4.62 -10.72
CA PHE A 97 1.82 -5.87 -9.96
C PHE A 97 0.79 -5.92 -8.84
N GLY A 98 0.15 -4.80 -8.48
CA GLY A 98 -0.89 -4.71 -7.46
C GLY A 98 -0.38 -4.75 -6.01
N LEU A 99 0.75 -5.44 -5.79
CA LEU A 99 1.45 -5.54 -4.53
C LEU A 99 2.95 -5.68 -4.81
N PHE A 100 3.78 -4.82 -4.24
CA PHE A 100 5.23 -4.86 -4.36
C PHE A 100 5.89 -4.20 -3.15
N GLU A 101 7.15 -4.54 -2.89
CA GLU A 101 7.90 -3.96 -1.78
C GLU A 101 8.46 -2.59 -2.16
N ILE A 102 8.52 -1.68 -1.18
CA ILE A 102 9.23 -0.39 -1.29
C ILE A 102 10.29 -0.31 -0.20
N SER A 103 11.31 0.51 -0.38
CA SER A 103 12.34 0.65 0.65
C SER A 103 11.83 1.40 1.88
N GLU A 104 12.54 1.25 3.00
CA GLU A 104 12.26 2.03 4.21
C GLU A 104 12.41 3.54 3.96
N HIS A 105 13.38 3.94 3.13
CA HIS A 105 13.56 5.33 2.71
C HIS A 105 12.30 5.87 2.01
N ASP A 106 11.78 5.14 1.03
CA ASP A 106 10.56 5.51 0.33
C ASP A 106 9.35 5.58 1.26
N LEU A 107 9.23 4.61 2.17
CA LEU A 107 8.16 4.62 3.16
C LEU A 107 8.18 5.87 4.03
N ARG A 108 9.34 6.27 4.54
CA ARG A 108 9.48 7.47 5.38
C ARG A 108 9.10 8.72 4.60
N LEU A 109 9.52 8.85 3.35
CA LEU A 109 9.15 9.98 2.50
C LEU A 109 7.64 10.03 2.24
N VAL A 110 7.02 8.88 1.95
CA VAL A 110 5.58 8.79 1.73
C VAL A 110 4.81 9.09 3.01
N ALA A 111 5.20 8.51 4.14
CA ALA A 111 4.55 8.76 5.43
C ALA A 111 4.63 10.23 5.84
N ALA A 112 5.79 10.87 5.65
CA ALA A 112 5.96 12.30 5.90
C ALA A 112 5.05 13.14 5.00
N ALA A 113 4.98 12.83 3.70
CA ALA A 113 4.08 13.51 2.77
C ALA A 113 2.60 13.32 3.12
N MET A 114 2.24 12.18 3.71
CA MET A 114 0.89 11.88 4.18
C MET A 114 0.60 12.44 5.59
N CYS A 115 1.56 13.13 6.23
CA CYS A 115 1.47 13.58 7.63
C CYS A 115 1.10 12.43 8.59
N ALA A 116 1.57 11.22 8.32
CA ALA A 116 1.24 10.05 9.11
C ALA A 116 2.19 9.91 10.32
N GLY A 117 1.62 9.77 11.52
CA GLY A 117 2.36 9.50 12.75
C GLY A 117 2.89 8.07 12.78
N MET A 118 4.05 7.86 12.16
CA MET A 118 4.76 6.58 12.15
C MET A 118 5.39 6.29 13.53
N PRO A 119 5.09 5.19 14.23
CA PRO A 119 5.78 4.81 15.46
C PRO A 119 7.31 4.80 15.31
N GLU A 120 8.01 5.29 16.33
CA GLU A 120 9.49 5.43 16.37
C GLU A 120 10.23 4.08 16.28
N ARG A 121 9.55 2.99 16.62
CA ARG A 121 10.06 1.62 16.49
C ARG A 121 9.17 0.83 15.54
N TYR A 122 9.66 0.65 14.33
CA TYR A 122 9.30 -0.48 13.49
C TYR A 122 10.42 -1.50 13.63
N ASP A 123 10.11 -2.67 14.17
CA ASP A 123 10.96 -3.84 13.95
C ASP A 123 10.96 -4.06 12.44
N ALA A 124 12.13 -3.95 11.80
CA ALA A 124 12.33 -3.89 10.37
C ALA A 124 11.81 -5.16 9.65
N GLY A 125 10.49 -5.23 9.45
CA GLY A 125 9.82 -6.14 8.54
C GLY A 125 9.81 -5.59 7.11
N ASP A 126 9.41 -6.43 6.17
CA ASP A 126 9.35 -6.08 4.75
C ASP A 126 8.26 -5.01 4.53
N VAL A 127 8.60 -3.89 3.88
CA VAL A 127 7.65 -2.80 3.64
C VAL A 127 6.92 -3.04 2.33
N THR A 128 5.59 -3.01 2.34
CA THR A 128 4.79 -3.34 1.15
C THR A 128 3.91 -2.18 0.68
N CYS A 129 4.06 -1.78 -0.58
CA CYS A 129 3.11 -0.92 -1.28
C CYS A 129 2.05 -1.77 -1.99
N SER A 130 0.78 -1.48 -1.72
CA SER A 130 -0.36 -2.08 -2.40
C SER A 130 -1.13 -1.03 -3.19
N ILE A 131 -1.76 -1.48 -4.25
CA ILE A 131 -2.43 -0.60 -5.21
C ILE A 131 -3.92 -0.88 -5.10
N ARG A 132 -4.67 0.20 -4.96
CA ARG A 132 -6.12 0.17 -4.88
C ARG A 132 -6.74 0.82 -6.10
#